data_AF-A0A7V9UKS3-F1
#
_entry.id   AF-A0A7V9UKS3-F1
#
_cell.length_a   1.000
_cell.length_b   1.000
_cell.length_c   1.000
_cell.angle_alpha   90.00
_cell.angle_beta   90.00
_cell.angle_gamma   90.00
#
_symmetry.space_group_name_H-M   'P 1'
#
loop_
_entity.id
_entity.type
_entity.pdbx_description
1 polymer ?
#
loop_
_entity_poly.entity_id
_entity_poly.type
_entity_poly.pdbx_seq_one_letter_code
_entity_poly.pdbx_strand_id
1 'polypeptide(L)'
;MNMNRNSFRRVLATLVSIFAFAVMAAAQSSQQADFSNVKIKNFGQMDERFYRGAQPKEKDYESLKAIGINTVVDLQDEPKDYEKRIVESLGMRYVHIPMVG
;
A
#
# COMPACT_ATOMS: atom_id res chain seq x y z
N MET A 1 -51.19 -3.17 -13.95
CA MET A 1 -50.84 -4.40 -13.21
C MET A 1 -50.57 -4.01 -11.76
N ASN A 2 -51.57 -4.07 -10.88
CA ASN A 2 -51.41 -3.60 -9.49
C ASN A 2 -50.68 -4.67 -8.67
N MET A 3 -49.38 -4.50 -8.50
CA MET A 3 -48.56 -5.40 -7.71
C MET A 3 -48.89 -5.24 -6.22
N ASN A 4 -49.19 -6.36 -5.55
CA ASN A 4 -49.47 -6.39 -4.11
C ASN A 4 -48.25 -5.86 -3.32
N ARG A 5 -48.50 -5.12 -2.23
CA ARG A 5 -47.48 -4.42 -1.43
C ARG A 5 -46.38 -5.36 -0.92
N ASN A 6 -46.70 -6.64 -0.72
CA ASN A 6 -45.74 -7.67 -0.30
C ASN A 6 -44.89 -8.20 -1.47
N SER A 7 -45.45 -8.28 -2.68
CA SER A 7 -44.71 -8.65 -3.90
C SER A 7 -43.73 -7.54 -4.28
N PHE A 8 -44.11 -6.27 -4.11
CA PHE A 8 -43.23 -5.13 -4.33
C PHE A 8 -42.03 -5.13 -3.37
N ARG A 9 -42.25 -5.44 -2.08
CA ARG A 9 -41.17 -5.56 -1.08
C ARG A 9 -40.17 -6.68 -1.40
N ARG A 10 -40.64 -7.83 -1.90
CA ARG A 10 -39.77 -8.94 -2.29
C ARG A 10 -38.91 -8.61 -3.51
N VAL A 11 -39.50 -8.00 -4.53
CA VAL A 11 -38.78 -7.55 -5.74
C VAL A 11 -37.73 -6.49 -5.38
N LEU A 12 -38.08 -5.56 -4.50
CA LEU A 12 -37.15 -4.54 -4.02
C LEU A 12 -35.99 -5.17 -3.24
N ALA A 13 -36.25 -6.14 -2.35
CA ALA A 13 -35.22 -6.83 -1.59
C ALA A 13 -34.26 -7.64 -2.48
N THR A 14 -34.77 -8.31 -3.53
CA THR A 14 -33.92 -9.03 -4.49
C THR A 14 -33.04 -8.09 -5.31
N LEU A 15 -33.57 -6.93 -5.73
CA LEU A 15 -32.78 -5.93 -6.45
C LEU A 15 -31.66 -5.33 -5.59
N VAL A 16 -31.95 -5.03 -4.32
CA VAL A 16 -30.95 -4.53 -3.36
C VAL A 16 -29.84 -5.57 -3.14
N SER A 17 -30.20 -6.86 -3.05
CA SER A 17 -29.22 -7.94 -2.86
C SER A 17 -28.29 -8.09 -4.07
N ILE A 18 -28.82 -8.05 -5.29
CA ILE A 18 -28.02 -8.11 -6.52
C ILE A 18 -27.08 -6.89 -6.61
N PHE A 19 -27.58 -5.71 -6.26
CA PHE A 19 -26.76 -4.49 -6.25
C PHE A 19 -25.63 -4.56 -5.23
N ALA A 20 -25.88 -5.09 -4.03
CA ALA A 20 -24.85 -5.26 -3.00
C ALA A 20 -23.71 -6.20 -3.44
N PHE A 21 -24.02 -7.29 -4.15
CA PHE A 21 -23.00 -8.19 -4.70
C PHE A 21 -22.16 -7.55 -5.81
N ALA A 22 -22.76 -6.70 -6.65
CA ALA A 22 -22.05 -6.01 -7.73
C ALA A 22 -21.03 -4.99 -7.22
N VAL A 23 -21.33 -4.28 -6.12
CA VAL A 23 -20.42 -3.29 -5.51
C VAL A 23 -19.16 -3.94 -4.94
N MET A 24 -19.27 -5.16 -4.39
CA MET A 24 -18.14 -5.87 -3.79
C MET A 24 -17.13 -6.37 -4.84
N ALA A 25 -17.60 -6.74 -6.03
CA ALA A 25 -16.75 -7.15 -7.15
C ALA A 25 -15.97 -5.97 -7.76
N ALA A 26 -16.54 -4.76 -7.77
CA ALA A 26 -15.89 -3.57 -8.28
C ALA A 26 -14.77 -3.02 -7.36
N ALA A 27 -14.72 -3.44 -6.09
CA ALA A 27 -13.70 -3.01 -5.14
C ALA A 27 -12.33 -3.70 -5.36
N GLN A 28 -12.27 -4.76 -6.16
CA GLN A 28 -11.02 -5.46 -6.49
C GLN A 28 -10.26 -4.74 -7.62
N SER A 29 -9.89 -3.48 -7.41
CA SER A 29 -8.85 -2.86 -8.23
C SER A 29 -7.55 -2.90 -7.44
N SER A 30 -6.58 -3.68 -7.92
CA SER A 30 -5.20 -3.56 -7.47
C SER A 30 -4.71 -2.20 -7.93
N GLN A 31 -4.69 -1.21 -7.03
CA GLN A 31 -4.06 0.08 -7.30
C GLN A 31 -2.59 -0.18 -7.61
N GLN A 32 -2.22 -0.11 -8.88
CA GLN A 32 -0.83 -0.11 -9.29
C GLN A 32 -0.19 1.13 -8.65
N ALA A 33 0.74 0.93 -7.72
CA ALA A 33 1.37 2.04 -7.03
C ALA A 33 2.17 2.88 -8.04
N ASP A 34 1.87 4.18 -8.11
CA ASP A 34 2.62 5.12 -8.94
C ASP A 34 3.93 5.48 -8.24
N PHE A 35 5.04 4.97 -8.78
CA PHE A 35 6.39 5.22 -8.26
C PHE A 35 7.10 6.41 -8.92
N SER A 36 6.40 7.23 -9.70
CA SER A 36 6.98 8.37 -10.43
C SER A 36 7.79 9.30 -9.53
N ASN A 37 7.41 9.44 -8.26
CA ASN A 37 8.07 10.27 -7.27
C ASN A 37 9.25 9.61 -6.54
N VAL A 38 9.42 8.29 -6.64
CA VAL A 38 10.52 7.58 -5.98
C VAL A 38 11.78 7.65 -6.84
N LYS A 39 12.77 8.44 -6.42
CA LYS A 39 14.02 8.67 -7.16
C LYS A 39 15.21 7.82 -6.66
N ILE A 40 14.91 6.67 -6.09
CA ILE A 40 15.91 5.72 -5.55
C ILE A 40 16.42 4.83 -6.68
N LYS A 41 17.75 4.65 -6.76
CA LYS A 41 18.37 3.79 -7.77
C LYS A 41 17.93 2.33 -7.58
N ASN A 42 17.65 1.63 -8.68
CA ASN A 42 17.21 0.22 -8.69
C ASN A 42 15.96 -0.04 -7.82
N PHE A 43 15.12 0.97 -7.63
CA PHE A 43 13.88 0.82 -6.89
C PHE A 43 12.88 -0.04 -7.68
N GLY A 44 12.21 -0.96 -7.00
CA GLY A 44 11.18 -1.78 -7.62
C GLY A 44 10.34 -2.53 -6.59
N GLN A 45 9.09 -2.78 -6.97
CA GLN A 45 8.17 -3.65 -6.24
C GLN A 45 8.45 -5.11 -6.60
N MET A 46 8.67 -5.94 -5.58
CA MET A 46 8.96 -7.37 -5.71
C MET A 46 7.70 -8.23 -5.53
N ASP A 47 6.79 -7.81 -4.66
CA ASP A 47 5.44 -8.36 -4.50
C ASP A 47 4.46 -7.26 -4.06
N GLU A 48 3.20 -7.60 -3.78
CA GLU A 48 2.15 -6.64 -3.38
C GLU A 48 2.55 -5.68 -2.22
N ARG A 49 3.46 -6.09 -1.34
CA ARG A 49 3.84 -5.34 -0.13
C ARG A 49 5.35 -5.21 0.08
N PHE A 50 6.17 -5.79 -0.79
CA PHE A 50 7.63 -5.84 -0.66
C PHE A 50 8.31 -5.07 -1.79
N TYR A 51 9.30 -4.27 -1.41
CA TYR A 51 10.05 -3.38 -2.29
C TYR A 51 11.53 -3.55 -2.04
N ARG A 52 12.34 -3.27 -3.07
CA ARG A 52 13.80 -3.16 -2.96
C ARG A 52 14.29 -1.87 -3.58
N GLY A 53 15.51 -1.47 -3.23
CA GLY A 53 16.19 -0.34 -3.84
C GLY A 53 17.62 -0.20 -3.32
N ALA A 54 18.37 0.74 -3.88
CA ALA A 54 19.62 1.21 -3.30
C ALA A 54 19.35 2.12 -2.08
N GLN A 55 20.43 2.55 -1.41
CA GLN A 55 20.40 3.55 -0.34
C GLN A 55 19.57 4.78 -0.73
N PRO A 56 18.45 5.07 -0.03
CA PRO A 56 17.72 6.32 -0.19
C PRO A 56 18.54 7.51 0.33
N LYS A 57 18.38 8.69 -0.29
CA LYS A 57 18.82 9.96 0.32
C LYS A 57 17.82 10.39 1.40
N GLU A 58 18.21 11.32 2.25
CA GLU A 58 17.36 11.84 3.34
C GLU A 58 15.93 12.21 2.88
N LYS A 59 15.80 12.95 1.78
CA LYS A 59 14.49 13.37 1.23
C LYS A 59 13.68 12.24 0.60
N ASP A 60 14.30 11.13 0.22
CA ASP A 60 13.62 10.06 -0.50
C ASP A 60 12.68 9.27 0.43
N TYR A 61 12.91 9.31 1.75
CA TYR A 61 12.06 8.66 2.75
C TYR A 61 10.64 9.21 2.80
N GLU A 62 10.44 10.50 2.52
CA GLU A 62 9.10 11.07 2.40
C GLU A 62 8.33 10.46 1.23
N SER A 63 9.03 10.20 0.11
CA SER A 63 8.43 9.54 -1.06
C SER A 63 8.09 8.08 -0.77
N LEU A 64 8.93 7.38 0.02
CA LEU A 64 8.63 6.03 0.48
C LEU A 64 7.38 6.00 1.38
N LYS A 65 7.26 6.95 2.30
CA LYS A 65 6.06 7.08 3.15
C LYS A 65 4.81 7.36 2.32
N ALA A 66 4.91 8.23 1.31
CA ALA A 66 3.80 8.62 0.45
C ALA A 66 3.21 7.42 -0.33
N ILE A 67 4.03 6.44 -0.70
CA ILE A 67 3.57 5.21 -1.37
C ILE A 67 3.13 4.11 -0.37
N GLY A 68 3.05 4.42 0.92
CA GLY A 68 2.52 3.50 1.94
C GLY A 68 3.53 2.57 2.59
N ILE A 69 4.84 2.78 2.40
CA ILE A 69 5.85 2.03 3.16
C ILE A 69 5.73 2.37 4.64
N ASN A 70 5.75 1.33 5.46
CA ASN A 70 5.65 1.44 6.92
C ASN A 70 6.89 0.89 7.65
N THR A 71 7.72 0.10 6.98
CA THR A 71 8.94 -0.48 7.55
C THR A 71 10.06 -0.36 6.54
N VAL A 72 11.22 0.13 6.97
CA VAL A 72 12.49 0.11 6.22
C VAL A 72 13.39 -0.94 6.86
N VAL A 73 13.85 -1.89 6.06
CA VAL A 73 14.82 -2.90 6.46
C VAL A 73 16.15 -2.57 5.81
N ASP A 74 17.14 -2.18 6.61
CA ASP A 74 18.50 -1.90 6.16
C ASP A 74 19.37 -3.14 6.34
N LEU A 75 20.02 -3.55 5.26
CA LEU A 75 20.86 -4.74 5.20
C LEU A 75 22.36 -4.42 5.11
N GLN A 76 22.73 -3.14 5.09
CA GLN A 76 24.13 -2.72 5.01
C GLN A 76 24.84 -2.97 6.33
N ASP A 77 26.12 -3.33 6.23
CA ASP A 77 26.99 -3.46 7.42
C ASP A 77 27.13 -2.12 8.15
N GLU A 78 27.34 -1.05 7.37
CA GLU A 78 27.43 0.32 7.87
C GLU A 78 26.19 1.15 7.46
N PRO A 79 25.16 1.26 8.33
CA PRO A 79 23.99 2.09 8.05
C PRO A 79 24.37 3.58 8.08
N LYS A 80 23.64 4.42 7.33
CA LYS A 80 23.76 5.87 7.45
C LYS A 80 23.10 6.35 8.74
N ASP A 81 23.78 7.27 9.42
CA ASP A 81 23.39 7.85 10.70
C ASP A 81 22.00 8.53 10.66
N TYR A 82 21.60 9.04 9.50
CA TYR A 82 20.31 9.70 9.31
C TYR A 82 19.12 8.75 9.17
N GLU A 83 19.32 7.48 8.78
CA GLU A 83 18.22 6.62 8.31
C GLU A 83 17.22 6.37 9.43
N LYS A 84 17.71 5.87 10.57
CA LYS A 84 16.86 5.57 11.71
C LYS A 84 16.06 6.80 12.15
N ARG A 85 16.74 7.93 12.33
CA ARG A 85 16.11 9.18 12.77
C ARG A 85 15.02 9.64 11.80
N ILE A 86 15.29 9.63 10.50
CA ILE A 86 14.34 10.12 9.49
C ILE A 86 13.17 9.16 9.36
N VAL A 87 13.42 7.86 9.22
CA VAL A 87 12.40 6.82 9.10
C VAL A 87 11.43 6.88 10.29
N GLU A 88 11.97 6.94 11.51
CA GLU A 88 11.17 7.02 12.73
C GLU A 88 10.42 8.35 12.85
N SER A 89 11.01 9.48 12.42
CA SER A 89 10.34 10.79 12.42
C SER A 89 9.11 10.86 11.51
N LEU A 90 9.08 10.03 10.44
CA LEU A 90 7.95 9.89 9.51
C LEU A 90 6.92 8.86 9.98
N GLY A 91 7.06 8.33 11.21
CA GLY A 91 6.19 7.30 11.76
C GLY A 91 6.30 5.96 11.02
N MET A 92 7.45 5.66 10.44
CA MET A 92 7.79 4.34 9.91
C MET A 92 8.69 3.60 10.90
N ARG A 93 8.75 2.28 10.78
CA ARG A 93 9.65 1.43 11.57
C ARG A 93 10.97 1.24 10.85
N TYR A 94 12.09 1.43 11.54
CA TYR A 94 13.41 1.10 11.04
C TYR A 94 13.90 -0.23 11.66
N VAL A 95 14.41 -1.13 10.82
CA VAL A 95 14.99 -2.41 11.24
C VAL A 95 16.34 -2.54 10.55
N HIS A 96 17.40 -2.74 11.34
CA HIS A 96 18.74 -2.96 10.82
C HIS A 96 19.15 -4.42 11.05
N ILE A 97 19.43 -5.14 9.96
CA ILE A 97 19.90 -6.53 9.97
C ILE A 97 21.14 -6.57 9.08
N PRO A 98 22.33 -6.29 9.63
CA PRO A 98 23.54 -6.23 8.83
C PRO A 98 23.83 -7.60 8.21
N MET A 99 24.03 -7.63 6.89
CA MET A 99 24.53 -8.82 6.21
C MET A 99 26.05 -8.72 6.08
N VAL A 100 26.76 -9.45 6.94
CA VAL A 100 28.20 -9.69 6.80
C VAL A 100 28.42 -10.77 5.74
N GLY A 101 29.14 -10.43 4.68
CA GLY A 101 29.54 -11.32 3.60
C GLY A 101 31.01 -11.69 3.68
#